data_AF-A0A7S6W3T1-F1
#
_entry.id   AF-A0A7S6W3T1-F1
#
_cell.length_a   1.000
_cell.length_b   1.000
_cell.length_c   1.000
_cell.angle_alpha   90.00
_cell.angle_beta   90.00
_cell.angle_gamma   90.00
#
_symmetry.space_group_name_H-M   'P 1'
#
loop_
_entity.id
_entity.type
_entity.pdbx_description
1 polymer ?
#
loop_
_entity_poly.entity_id
_entity_poly.type
_entity_poly.pdbx_seq_one_letter_code
_entity_poly.pdbx_strand_id
1 'polypeptide(L)'
;MDSKELVYLLKIGIINENLEIYKGLFSDTLPSEIKDPYFIDAISFFNNLPDEHKRIFFSILRQVMIDSISNVLGVIDGSSSLEEHDGDFSLLYEGKSLEYLQDYFLSQFE
;
A
#
# COMPACT_ATOMS: atom_id res chain seq x y z
N MET A 1 -18.66 11.31 -0.21
CA MET A 1 -17.71 10.39 0.45
C MET A 1 -17.23 11.01 1.75
N ASP A 2 -17.22 10.23 2.83
CA ASP A 2 -16.60 10.62 4.10
C ASP A 2 -15.23 9.94 4.29
N SER A 3 -14.51 10.26 5.38
CA SER A 3 -13.17 9.72 5.63
C SER A 3 -13.16 8.20 5.73
N LYS A 4 -14.19 7.59 6.34
CA LYS A 4 -14.28 6.14 6.54
C LYS A 4 -14.54 5.42 5.22
N GLU A 5 -15.42 5.97 4.40
CA GLU A 5 -15.70 5.47 3.07
C GLU A 5 -14.45 5.56 2.17
N LEU A 6 -13.72 6.68 2.21
CA LEU A 6 -12.48 6.83 1.46
C LEU A 6 -11.46 5.75 1.85
N VAL A 7 -11.12 5.61 3.14
CA VAL A 7 -10.09 4.65 3.56
C VAL A 7 -10.47 3.20 3.30
N TYR A 8 -11.76 2.88 3.36
CA TYR A 8 -12.28 1.57 2.96
C TYR A 8 -12.03 1.30 1.48
N LEU A 9 -12.30 2.29 0.61
CA LEU A 9 -12.02 2.20 -0.82
C LEU A 9 -10.50 2.11 -1.10
N LEU A 10 -9.65 2.79 -0.33
CA LEU A 10 -8.19 2.65 -0.45
C LEU A 10 -7.72 1.22 -0.12
N LYS A 11 -8.28 0.60 0.92
CA LYS A 11 -7.98 -0.81 1.24
C LYS A 11 -8.35 -1.74 0.08
N ILE A 12 -9.52 -1.55 -0.53
CA ILE A 12 -9.97 -2.44 -1.61
C ILE A 12 -9.19 -2.14 -2.90
N GLY A 13 -9.33 -0.92 -3.41
CA GLY A 13 -8.85 -0.53 -4.73
C GLY A 13 -7.35 -0.33 -4.83
N ILE A 14 -6.64 -0.19 -3.71
CA ILE A 14 -5.19 -0.04 -3.70
C ILE A 14 -4.52 -1.24 -3.04
N ILE A 15 -4.80 -1.52 -1.77
CA ILE A 15 -4.07 -2.58 -1.05
C ILE A 15 -4.39 -3.96 -1.63
N ASN A 16 -5.67 -4.34 -1.71
CA ASN A 16 -6.06 -5.68 -2.15
C ASN A 16 -5.79 -5.88 -3.65
N GLU A 17 -6.18 -4.93 -4.49
CA GLU A 17 -5.97 -5.04 -5.94
C GLU A 17 -4.48 -5.10 -6.31
N ASN A 18 -3.63 -4.23 -5.74
CA ASN A 18 -2.20 -4.31 -6.01
C ASN A 18 -1.60 -5.63 -5.51
N LEU A 19 -2.02 -6.13 -4.35
CA LEU A 19 -1.51 -7.40 -3.84
C LEU A 19 -1.84 -8.57 -4.78
N GLU A 20 -3.05 -8.61 -5.35
CA GLU A 20 -3.42 -9.64 -6.33
C GLU A 20 -2.62 -9.48 -7.64
N ILE A 21 -2.39 -8.25 -8.11
CA ILE A 21 -1.52 -7.99 -9.26
C ILE A 21 -0.12 -8.52 -8.98
N TYR A 22 0.48 -8.21 -7.83
CA TYR A 22 1.80 -8.71 -7.47
C TYR A 22 1.83 -10.23 -7.34
N LYS A 23 0.79 -10.86 -6.77
CA LYS A 23 0.70 -12.33 -6.73
C LYS A 23 0.73 -12.94 -8.12
N GLY A 24 -0.05 -12.40 -9.06
CA GLY A 24 -0.04 -12.84 -10.45
C GLY A 24 1.32 -12.62 -11.11
N LEU A 25 1.91 -11.44 -10.93
CA LEU A 25 3.23 -11.13 -11.49
C LEU A 25 4.30 -12.11 -11.01
N PHE A 26 4.34 -12.43 -9.72
CA PHE A 26 5.34 -13.32 -9.15
C PHE A 26 5.05 -14.82 -9.38
N SER A 27 3.80 -15.22 -9.58
CA SER A 27 3.40 -16.63 -9.70
C SER A 27 3.23 -17.10 -11.14
N ASP A 28 2.79 -16.20 -12.04
CA ASP A 28 2.31 -16.56 -13.38
C ASP A 28 3.21 -16.02 -14.50
N THR A 29 4.10 -15.06 -14.22
CA THR A 29 4.95 -14.44 -15.26
C THR A 29 6.13 -15.32 -15.61
N LEU A 30 6.31 -15.58 -16.90
CA LEU A 30 7.52 -16.24 -17.38
C LEU A 30 8.70 -15.26 -17.33
N PRO A 31 9.89 -15.65 -16.83
CA PRO A 31 11.06 -14.78 -16.81
C PRO A 31 11.42 -14.16 -18.19
N SER A 32 11.07 -14.85 -19.28
CA SER A 32 11.25 -14.36 -20.66
C SER A 32 10.38 -13.18 -21.05
N GLU A 33 9.30 -12.91 -20.30
CA GLU A 33 8.35 -11.83 -20.56
C GLU A 33 8.75 -10.52 -19.85
N ILE A 34 9.74 -10.58 -18.95
CA ILE A 34 10.19 -9.46 -18.13
C ILE A 34 11.40 -8.82 -18.76
N LYS A 35 11.31 -7.50 -18.98
CA LYS A 35 12.40 -6.70 -19.56
C LYS A 35 13.16 -5.89 -18.51
N ASP A 36 12.58 -5.69 -17.35
CA ASP A 36 13.19 -4.95 -16.25
C ASP A 36 14.16 -5.86 -15.49
N PRO A 37 15.49 -5.58 -15.51
CA PRO A 37 16.48 -6.39 -14.79
C PRO A 37 16.19 -6.50 -13.29
N TYR A 38 15.69 -5.43 -12.65
CA TYR A 38 15.33 -5.46 -11.24
C TYR A 38 14.24 -6.51 -10.98
N PHE A 39 13.23 -6.55 -11.85
CA PHE A 39 12.10 -7.45 -11.69
C PHE A 39 12.48 -8.91 -12.02
N ILE A 40 13.43 -9.13 -12.95
CA ILE A 40 13.99 -10.46 -13.21
C ILE A 40 14.64 -11.03 -11.94
N ASP A 41 15.47 -10.24 -11.26
CA ASP A 41 16.14 -10.68 -10.03
C ASP A 41 15.14 -10.92 -8.91
N ALA A 42 14.10 -10.07 -8.79
CA ALA A 42 13.04 -10.25 -7.80
C ALA A 42 12.26 -11.56 -8.01
N ILE A 43 11.86 -11.88 -9.24
CA ILE A 43 11.17 -13.15 -9.55
C ILE A 43 12.11 -14.33 -9.33
N SER A 44 13.37 -14.25 -9.74
CA SER A 44 14.37 -15.29 -9.50
C SER A 44 14.51 -15.59 -8.01
N PHE A 45 14.62 -14.56 -7.18
CA PHE A 45 14.62 -14.68 -5.72
C PHE A 45 13.35 -15.37 -5.21
N PHE A 46 12.17 -14.89 -5.60
CA PHE A 46 10.89 -15.46 -5.18
C PHE A 46 10.73 -16.94 -5.55
N ASN A 47 11.16 -17.33 -6.75
CA ASN A 47 11.06 -18.71 -7.23
C ASN A 47 11.94 -19.69 -6.44
N ASN A 48 13.03 -19.20 -5.84
CA ASN A 48 13.90 -20.00 -4.98
C ASN A 48 13.40 -20.13 -3.53
N LEU A 49 12.33 -19.41 -3.15
CA LEU A 49 11.75 -19.52 -1.82
C LEU A 49 10.89 -20.79 -1.68
N PRO A 50 10.93 -21.47 -0.52
CA PRO A 50 9.91 -22.46 -0.14
C PRO A 50 8.51 -21.84 -0.12
N ASP A 51 7.46 -22.64 -0.34
CA ASP A 51 6.08 -22.15 -0.39
C ASP A 51 5.63 -21.42 0.88
N GLU A 52 6.16 -21.81 2.05
CA GLU A 52 5.94 -21.08 3.30
C GLU A 52 6.52 -19.66 3.28
N HIS A 53 7.71 -19.49 2.73
CA HIS A 53 8.39 -18.20 2.63
C HIS A 53 7.77 -17.32 1.54
N LYS A 54 7.21 -17.90 0.47
CA LYS A 54 6.44 -17.16 -0.53
C LYS A 54 5.20 -16.50 0.07
N ARG A 55 4.52 -17.15 1.01
CA ARG A 55 3.40 -16.54 1.76
C ARG A 55 3.88 -15.36 2.61
N ILE A 56 5.00 -15.53 3.32
CA ILE A 56 5.62 -14.46 4.12
C ILE A 56 6.02 -13.27 3.24
N PHE A 57 6.57 -13.53 2.05
CA PHE A 57 6.93 -12.48 1.09
C PHE A 57 5.74 -11.57 0.75
N PHE A 58 4.58 -12.14 0.41
CA PHE A 58 3.38 -11.34 0.16
C PHE A 58 2.84 -10.64 1.41
N SER A 59 3.00 -11.23 2.60
CA SER A 59 2.66 -10.55 3.86
C SER A 59 3.53 -9.31 4.08
N ILE A 60 4.84 -9.38 3.79
CA ILE A 60 5.76 -8.24 3.87
C ILE A 60 5.34 -7.16 2.87
N LEU A 61 5.10 -7.51 1.60
CA LEU A 61 4.64 -6.55 0.59
C LEU A 61 3.35 -5.85 1.01
N ARG A 62 2.38 -6.63 1.54
CA ARG A 62 1.13 -6.08 2.06
C ARG A 62 1.39 -5.08 3.20
N GLN A 63 2.26 -5.41 4.15
CA GLN A 63 2.59 -4.51 5.26
C GLN A 63 3.25 -3.22 4.77
N VAL A 64 4.24 -3.31 3.87
CA VAL A 64 4.90 -2.14 3.28
C VAL A 64 3.90 -1.22 2.58
N MET A 65 2.94 -1.78 1.83
CA MET A 65 1.88 -0.99 1.19
C MET A 65 0.99 -0.29 2.21
N ILE A 66 0.59 -0.97 3.29
CA ILE A 66 -0.21 -0.39 4.37
C ILE A 66 0.54 0.74 5.07
N ASP A 67 1.79 0.50 5.48
CA ASP A 67 2.60 1.49 6.18
C ASP A 67 2.84 2.73 5.32
N SER A 68 3.12 2.53 4.03
CA SER A 68 3.34 3.63 3.09
C SER A 68 2.10 4.52 2.93
N ILE A 69 0.93 3.90 2.72
CA ILE A 69 -0.33 4.66 2.61
C ILE A 69 -0.69 5.32 3.93
N SER A 70 -0.56 4.60 5.05
CA SER A 70 -0.83 5.14 6.39
C SER A 70 0.00 6.37 6.68
N ASN A 71 1.31 6.35 6.40
CA ASN A 71 2.18 7.50 6.62
C ASN A 71 1.79 8.70 5.74
N VAL A 72 1.45 8.47 4.47
CA VAL A 72 0.96 9.55 3.58
C VAL A 72 -0.36 10.13 4.09
N LEU A 73 -1.29 9.29 4.55
CA LEU A 73 -2.55 9.77 5.14
C LEU A 73 -2.30 10.57 6.41
N GLY A 74 -1.34 10.13 7.24
CA GLY A 74 -0.98 10.84 8.47
C GLY A 74 -0.35 12.20 8.21
N VAL A 75 0.41 12.34 7.13
CA VAL A 75 0.90 13.63 6.65
C VAL A 75 -0.24 14.52 6.20
N ILE A 76 -1.21 13.97 5.47
CA ILE A 76 -2.32 14.74 4.89
C ILE A 76 -3.29 15.23 5.97
N ASP A 77 -3.56 14.42 6.99
CA ASP A 77 -4.49 14.77 8.07
C ASP A 77 -3.81 15.45 9.28
N GLY A 78 -2.50 15.65 9.22
CA GLY A 78 -1.70 16.36 10.22
C GLY A 78 -1.32 15.53 11.44
N SER A 79 -1.61 14.22 11.46
CA SER A 79 -1.18 13.32 12.55
C SER A 79 0.30 12.93 12.48
N SER A 80 0.97 13.12 11.34
CA SER A 80 2.40 12.90 11.12
C SER A 80 3.05 14.11 10.43
N SER A 81 4.26 14.51 10.84
CA SER A 81 4.97 15.64 10.23
C SER A 81 6.02 15.20 9.21
N LEU A 82 6.08 15.90 8.06
CA LEU A 82 7.20 15.87 7.14
C LEU A 82 8.09 17.08 7.42
N GLU A 83 9.17 16.86 8.15
CA GLU A 83 10.19 17.88 8.47
C GLU A 83 9.66 19.08 9.30
N GLU A 84 10.53 20.06 9.56
CA GLU A 84 10.26 21.27 10.36
C GLU A 84 9.54 22.36 9.54
N HIS A 85 8.63 21.98 8.65
CA HIS A 85 7.87 22.95 7.86
C HIS A 85 6.58 23.36 8.58
N ASP A 86 6.40 24.67 8.74
CA ASP A 86 5.16 25.24 9.28
C ASP A 86 4.03 25.15 8.24
N GLY A 87 3.02 24.31 8.49
CA GLY A 87 1.78 24.26 7.72
C GLY A 87 1.03 22.94 7.84
N ASP A 88 -0.30 22.99 7.69
CA ASP A 88 -1.17 21.81 7.70
C ASP A 88 -1.63 21.46 6.28
N PHE A 89 -1.66 20.16 5.96
CA PHE A 89 -2.36 19.66 4.80
C PHE A 89 -3.83 19.41 5.15
N SER A 90 -4.69 19.41 4.13
CA SER A 90 -6.08 18.98 4.27
C SER A 90 -6.57 18.38 2.96
N LEU A 91 -7.37 17.32 3.07
CA LEU A 91 -8.03 16.70 1.93
C LEU A 91 -9.51 17.09 1.93
N LEU A 92 -9.97 17.69 0.83
CA LEU A 92 -11.36 18.11 0.67
C LEU A 92 -12.07 17.21 -0.34
N TYR A 93 -13.27 16.74 0.01
CA TYR A 93 -14.20 16.12 -0.93
C TYR A 93 -15.50 16.92 -0.97
N GLU A 94 -15.84 17.47 -2.14
CA GLU A 94 -17.00 18.36 -2.32
C GLU A 94 -17.05 19.51 -1.29
N GLY A 95 -15.88 20.07 -0.98
CA GLY A 95 -15.73 21.19 -0.03
C GLY A 95 -15.80 20.79 1.45
N LYS A 96 -15.93 19.49 1.77
CA LYS A 96 -15.87 18.99 3.14
C LYS A 96 -14.49 18.43 3.46
N SER A 97 -13.95 18.79 4.63
CA SER A 97 -12.70 18.21 5.13
C SER A 97 -12.86 16.73 5.45
N LEU A 98 -11.87 15.95 5.04
CA LEU A 98 -11.68 14.57 5.46
C LEU A 98 -10.57 14.52 6.49
N GLU A 99 -10.93 14.12 7.71
CA GLU A 99 -10.06 14.08 8.89
C GLU A 99 -9.85 12.65 9.39
N TYR A 100 -8.87 12.44 10.27
CA TYR A 100 -8.56 11.15 10.91
C TYR A 100 -8.33 10.01 9.91
N LEU A 101 -7.73 10.35 8.77
CA LEU A 101 -7.50 9.43 7.66
C LEU A 101 -6.55 8.30 8.07
N GLN A 102 -5.47 8.60 8.80
CA GLN A 102 -4.50 7.60 9.25
C GLN A 102 -5.16 6.58 10.18
N ASP A 103 -5.84 7.07 11.22
CA ASP A 103 -6.51 6.23 12.23
C ASP A 103 -7.60 5.35 11.58
N TYR A 104 -8.46 5.96 10.76
CA TYR A 104 -9.51 5.19 10.09
C TYR A 104 -8.94 4.15 9.13
N PHE A 105 -7.84 4.45 8.43
CA PHE A 105 -7.19 3.49 7.54
C PHE A 105 -6.57 2.32 8.31
N LEU A 106 -5.81 2.60 9.38
CA LEU A 106 -5.18 1.55 10.20
C LEU A 106 -6.21 0.63 10.85
N SER A 107 -7.35 1.18 11.31
CA SER A 107 -8.46 0.39 11.87
C SER A 107 -9.08 -0.61 10.88
N GLN A 108 -8.83 -0.47 9.57
CA GLN A 108 -9.28 -1.45 8.59
C GLN A 108 -8.46 -2.75 8.61
N PHE A 109 -7.34 -2.79 9.35
CA PHE A 109 -6.38 -3.89 9.35
C PHE A 109 -6.12 -4.50 10.74
N GLU A 110 -6.80 -3.99 11.77
CA GLU A 110 -6.86 -4.56 13.13
C GLU A 110 -7.74 -5.82 13.21
#